data_AF-A0A9E2W8U0-F1
#
_entry.id   AF-A0A9E2W8U0-F1
#
_cell.length_a   1.000
_cell.length_b   1.000
_cell.length_c   1.000
_cell.angle_alpha   90.00
_cell.angle_beta   90.00
_cell.angle_gamma   90.00
#
_symmetry.space_group_name_H-M   'P 1'
#
loop_
_entity.id
_entity.type
_entity.pdbx_description
1 polymer ?
#
loop_
_entity_poly.entity_id
_entity_poly.type
_entity_poly.pdbx_seq_one_letter_code
_entity_poly.pdbx_strand_id
1 'polypeptide(L)'
;MMEFSKSIINDIKDIILTSRENAIRAVDRQRTLMYWHIGKRIFEKEQQGKDRADYGTPLQNSSLTNWYLNMELGFSKDKLNYIASFIEHFQLRIQCIRN
;
A
#
# COMPACT_ATOMS: atom_id res chain seq x y z
N MET A 1 5.66 -13.94 -47.88
CA MET A 1 5.97 -13.31 -46.58
C MET A 1 4.80 -12.38 -46.27
N MET A 2 4.12 -12.58 -45.14
CA MET A 2 2.91 -11.81 -44.80
C MET A 2 3.34 -10.55 -44.06
N GLU A 3 3.17 -9.38 -44.67
CA GLU A 3 3.43 -8.10 -44.03
C GLU A 3 2.19 -7.65 -43.25
N PHE A 4 2.34 -7.46 -41.94
CA PHE A 4 1.31 -6.84 -41.14
C PHE A 4 1.23 -5.34 -41.48
N SER A 5 0.01 -4.84 -41.68
CA SER A 5 -0.19 -3.41 -41.89
C SER A 5 0.28 -2.63 -40.66
N LYS A 6 0.92 -1.49 -40.88
CA LYS A 6 1.43 -0.62 -39.80
C LYS A 6 0.34 -0.25 -38.78
N SER A 7 -0.92 -0.20 -39.21
CA SER A 7 -2.09 0.00 -38.34
C SER A 7 -2.26 -1.13 -37.34
N ILE A 8 -2.33 -2.39 -37.81
CA ILE A 8 -2.49 -3.56 -36.92
C ILE A 8 -1.34 -3.66 -35.92
N ILE A 9 -0.11 -3.35 -36.33
CA ILE A 9 1.05 -3.35 -35.42
C ILE A 9 0.89 -2.31 -34.31
N ASN A 10 0.37 -1.12 -34.63
CA ASN A 10 0.12 -0.09 -33.64
C ASN A 10 -1.05 -0.47 -32.71
N ASP A 11 -2.12 -1.02 -33.25
CA ASP A 11 -3.27 -1.48 -32.46
C ASP A 11 -2.86 -2.54 -31.44
N ILE A 12 -2.01 -3.50 -31.85
CA ILE A 12 -1.47 -4.52 -30.94
C ILE A 12 -0.60 -3.89 -29.84
N LYS A 13 0.24 -2.90 -30.18
CA LYS A 13 1.05 -2.18 -29.19
C LYS A 13 0.17 -1.45 -28.18
N ASP A 14 -0.88 -0.78 -28.63
CA ASP A 14 -1.78 -0.02 -27.75
C ASP A 14 -2.55 -0.95 -26.82
N ILE A 15 -2.99 -2.12 -27.30
CA ILE A 15 -3.61 -3.16 -26.47
C ILE A 15 -2.63 -3.61 -25.38
N ILE A 16 -1.37 -3.89 -25.74
CA ILE A 16 -0.35 -4.35 -24.77
C ILE A 16 -0.06 -3.26 -23.73
N LEU A 17 0.12 -2.02 -24.16
CA LEU A 17 0.42 -0.89 -23.28
C LEU A 17 -0.74 -0.63 -22.31
N THR A 18 -1.96 -0.53 -22.83
CA THR A 18 -3.17 -0.32 -22.03
C THR A 18 -3.37 -1.45 -21.02
N SER A 19 -3.16 -2.70 -21.45
CA SER A 19 -3.28 -3.88 -20.55
C SER A 19 -2.25 -3.84 -19.43
N ARG A 20 -1.00 -3.49 -19.74
CA ARG A 20 0.07 -3.36 -18.75
C ARG A 20 -0.25 -2.26 -17.73
N GLU A 21 -0.68 -1.09 -18.19
CA GLU A 21 -1.06 0.00 -17.28
C GLU A 21 -2.22 -0.39 -16.37
N ASN A 22 -3.25 -1.04 -16.92
CA ASN A 22 -4.38 -1.52 -16.14
C ASN A 22 -3.95 -2.52 -15.06
N ALA A 23 -3.05 -3.45 -15.38
CA ALA A 23 -2.50 -4.38 -14.41
C ALA A 23 -1.75 -3.66 -13.29
N ILE A 24 -0.88 -2.70 -13.63
CA ILE A 24 -0.14 -1.90 -12.65
C ILE A 24 -1.12 -1.14 -11.73
N ARG A 25 -2.11 -0.45 -12.30
CA ARG A 25 -3.13 0.29 -11.54
C ARG A 25 -3.92 -0.61 -10.59
N ALA A 26 -4.30 -1.82 -11.05
CA ALA A 26 -5.02 -2.78 -10.23
C ALA A 26 -4.18 -3.27 -9.04
N VAL A 27 -2.90 -3.57 -9.28
CA VAL A 27 -1.97 -3.98 -8.23
C VAL A 27 -1.73 -2.84 -7.25
N ASP A 28 -1.52 -1.62 -7.73
CA ASP A 28 -1.30 -0.44 -6.88
C ASP A 28 -2.50 -0.16 -5.99
N ARG A 29 -3.72 -0.23 -6.55
CA ARG A 29 -4.97 -0.11 -5.78
C ARG A 29 -5.05 -1.14 -4.68
N GLN A 30 -4.78 -2.41 -4.99
CA GLN A 30 -4.85 -3.47 -3.99
C GLN A 30 -3.78 -3.30 -2.91
N ARG A 31 -2.60 -2.78 -3.29
CA ARG A 31 -1.53 -2.48 -2.35
C ARG A 31 -1.92 -1.37 -1.37
N THR A 32 -2.56 -0.30 -1.86
CA THR A 32 -3.09 0.77 -0.99
C THR A 32 -4.14 0.23 -0.02
N LEU A 33 -5.06 -0.62 -0.48
CA LEU A 33 -6.05 -1.26 0.39
C LEU A 33 -5.39 -2.15 1.45
N MET A 34 -4.40 -2.95 1.06
CA MET A 34 -3.64 -3.78 1.99
C MET A 34 -3.02 -2.93 3.11
N TYR A 35 -2.36 -1.82 2.77
CA TYR A 35 -1.78 -0.93 3.78
C TYR A 35 -2.83 -0.31 4.70
N TRP A 36 -3.98 0.08 4.15
CA TRP A 36 -5.11 0.56 4.95
C TRP A 36 -5.59 -0.47 5.96
N HIS A 37 -5.81 -1.71 5.52
CA HIS A 37 -6.27 -2.79 6.40
C HIS A 37 -5.28 -3.08 7.51
N ILE A 38 -3.97 -3.09 7.21
CA ILE A 38 -2.97 -3.35 8.24
C ILE A 38 -2.90 -2.18 9.23
N GLY A 39 -2.85 -0.94 8.74
CA GLY A 39 -2.88 0.25 9.59
C GLY A 39 -4.10 0.29 10.52
N LYS A 40 -5.29 -0.06 10.01
CA LYS A 40 -6.52 -0.19 10.80
C LYS A 40 -6.38 -1.28 11.87
N ARG A 41 -5.89 -2.47 11.52
CA ARG A 41 -5.75 -3.59 12.48
C ARG A 41 -4.77 -3.28 13.60
N ILE A 42 -3.67 -2.60 13.27
CA ILE A 42 -2.68 -2.08 14.22
C ILE A 42 -3.35 -1.09 15.16
N PHE A 43 -4.03 -0.08 14.61
CA PHE A 43 -4.73 0.92 15.40
C PHE A 43 -5.74 0.28 16.36
N GLU A 44 -6.59 -0.62 15.89
CA GLU A 44 -7.56 -1.34 16.73
C GLU A 44 -6.91 -2.14 17.88
N LYS A 45 -5.74 -2.75 17.62
CA LYS A 45 -4.99 -3.49 18.64
C LYS A 45 -4.44 -2.55 19.71
N GLU A 46 -3.81 -1.46 19.29
CA GLU A 46 -3.17 -0.47 20.18
C GLU A 46 -4.20 0.30 21.02
N GLN A 47 -5.39 0.54 20.48
CA GLN A 47 -6.49 1.17 21.22
C GLN A 47 -7.07 0.29 22.33
N GLN A 48 -6.80 -1.02 22.34
CA GLN A 48 -7.35 -1.97 23.31
C GLN A 48 -8.89 -1.85 23.49
N GLY A 49 -9.62 -1.43 22.46
CA GLY A 49 -11.08 -1.21 22.52
C GLY A 49 -11.53 0.14 23.09
N LYS A 50 -10.62 1.10 23.34
CA LYS A 50 -10.97 2.48 23.72
C LYS A 50 -11.47 3.27 22.50
N ASP A 51 -12.45 4.13 22.74
CA ASP A 51 -13.08 4.96 21.68
C ASP A 51 -12.16 6.06 21.14
N ARG A 52 -11.07 6.38 21.85
CA ARG A 52 -10.08 7.39 21.47
C ARG A 52 -8.68 6.92 21.82
N ALA A 53 -7.74 7.26 20.93
CA ALA A 53 -6.30 7.22 21.22
C ALA A 53 -6.00 8.16 22.37
N ASP A 54 -5.10 7.78 23.27
CA ASP A 54 -4.45 8.76 24.14
C ASP A 54 -3.72 9.77 23.25
N TYR A 55 -4.27 10.99 23.20
CA TYR A 55 -3.84 12.04 22.29
C TYR A 55 -2.36 12.35 22.52
N GLY A 56 -1.55 12.28 21.47
CA GLY A 56 -0.12 12.60 21.56
C GLY A 56 0.80 11.46 22.03
N THR A 57 0.33 10.21 22.14
CA THR A 57 1.25 9.07 22.11
C THR A 57 1.57 8.72 20.66
N PRO A 58 2.75 9.09 20.14
CA PRO A 58 3.14 8.56 18.86
C PRO A 58 3.22 7.03 18.98
N LEU A 59 2.71 6.30 17.99
CA LEU A 59 2.89 4.84 17.82
C LEU A 59 4.38 4.44 17.61
N GLN A 60 5.27 5.40 17.81
CA GLN A 60 6.68 5.28 18.14
C GLN A 60 6.82 4.32 19.33
N ASN A 61 7.46 3.17 19.22
CA ASN A 61 8.69 2.93 18.48
C ASN A 61 8.90 1.43 18.31
N SER A 62 9.56 1.08 17.21
CA SER A 62 10.21 -0.20 16.92
C SER A 62 9.31 -1.41 16.60
N SER A 63 8.15 -1.61 17.22
CA SER A 63 7.48 -2.90 17.12
C SER A 63 6.92 -3.18 15.72
N LEU A 64 6.33 -2.18 15.06
CA LEU A 64 5.79 -2.34 13.70
C LEU A 64 6.89 -2.47 12.65
N THR A 65 7.89 -1.57 12.67
CA THR A 65 9.01 -1.62 11.74
C THR A 65 9.81 -2.91 11.89
N ASN A 66 10.06 -3.37 13.12
CA ASN A 66 10.68 -4.68 13.37
C ASN A 66 9.76 -5.82 12.95
N TRP A 67 8.45 -5.75 13.19
CA TRP A 67 7.50 -6.77 12.74
C TRP A 67 7.49 -6.89 11.21
N TYR A 68 7.45 -5.78 10.48
CA TYR A 68 7.54 -5.77 9.01
C TYR A 68 8.89 -6.27 8.50
N LEU A 69 10.00 -5.89 9.14
CA LEU A 69 11.34 -6.35 8.77
C LEU A 69 11.55 -7.85 9.03
N ASN A 70 10.88 -8.42 10.03
CA ASN A 70 10.94 -9.84 10.37
C ASN A 70 9.91 -10.69 9.60
N MET A 71 9.01 -10.06 8.85
CA MET A 71 8.03 -10.78 8.04
C MET A 71 8.65 -11.19 6.69
N GLU A 72 8.77 -12.49 6.44
CA GLU A 72 9.18 -13.07 5.14
C GLU A 72 8.06 -12.97 4.09
N LEU A 73 7.63 -11.74 3.78
CA LEU A 73 6.56 -11.48 2.81
C LEU A 73 7.04 -11.46 1.36
N GLY A 74 8.32 -11.76 1.09
CA GLY A 74 8.92 -11.66 -0.24
C GLY A 74 9.09 -10.21 -0.74
N PHE A 75 8.99 -9.22 0.15
CA PHE A 75 9.27 -7.82 -0.18
C PHE A 75 10.74 -7.49 0.04
N SER A 76 11.31 -6.65 -0.83
CA SER A 76 12.62 -6.07 -0.59
C SER A 76 12.57 -5.13 0.61
N LYS A 77 13.73 -4.91 1.25
CA LYS A 77 13.87 -4.00 2.40
C LYS A 77 13.34 -2.59 2.11
N ASP A 78 13.57 -2.08 0.90
CA ASP A 78 13.07 -0.76 0.48
C ASP A 78 11.54 -0.71 0.39
N LYS A 79 10.92 -1.80 -0.09
CA LYS A 79 9.45 -1.90 -0.11
C LYS A 79 8.90 -1.95 1.31
N LEU A 80 9.53 -2.70 2.21
CA LEU A 80 9.14 -2.75 3.62
C LEU A 80 9.26 -1.38 4.31
N ASN A 81 10.32 -0.62 4.02
CA ASN A 81 10.47 0.75 4.52
C ASN A 81 9.36 1.68 4.00
N TYR A 82 9.02 1.59 2.71
CA TYR A 82 7.92 2.37 2.13
C TYR A 82 6.58 2.03 2.80
N ILE A 83 6.33 0.76 3.11
CA ILE A 83 5.15 0.31 3.85
C ILE A 83 5.09 0.96 5.23
N ALA A 84 6.20 0.90 5.96
CA ALA A 84 6.30 1.49 7.29
C ALA A 84 6.01 3.00 7.26
N SER A 85 6.66 3.74 6.35
CA SER A 85 6.42 5.18 6.20
C SER A 85 4.98 5.51 5.82
N PHE A 86 4.35 4.72 4.95
CA PHE A 86 2.95 4.92 4.58
C PHE A 86 2.01 4.78 5.78
N ILE A 87 2.24 3.76 6.61
CA ILE A 87 1.42 3.49 7.80
C ILE A 87 1.58 4.60 8.84
N GLU A 88 2.80 5.06 9.09
CA GLU A 88 3.07 6.20 9.99
C GLU A 88 2.34 7.46 9.50
N HIS A 89 2.42 7.76 8.21
CA HIS A 89 1.75 8.93 7.63
C HIS A 89 0.22 8.82 7.69
N PHE A 90 -0.33 7.61 7.54
CA PHE A 90 -1.77 7.39 7.60
C PHE A 90 -2.33 7.49 9.03
N GLN A 91 -1.57 7.05 10.03
CA GLN A 91 -1.93 7.15 11.45
C GLN A 91 -2.16 8.62 11.88
N LEU A 92 -1.34 9.55 11.39
CA LEU A 92 -1.49 10.99 11.66
C LEU A 92 -2.84 11.55 11.15
N ARG A 93 -3.46 10.93 10.14
CA ARG A 93 -4.74 11.39 9.58
C ARG A 93 -5.97 10.75 10.22
N ILE A 94 -5.89 9.55 10.79
CA ILE A 94 -7.05 8.92 11.46
C ILE A 94 -7.49 9.71 12.70
N GLN A 95 -6.55 10.40 13.38
CA GLN A 95 -6.87 11.32 14.48
C GLN A 95 -7.85 12.45 14.06
N CYS A 96 -7.93 12.78 12.76
CA CYS A 96 -8.76 13.88 12.26
C CYS A 96 -10.14 13.47 11.71
N ILE A 97 -10.46 12.17 11.57
CA ILE A 97 -11.68 11.70 10.88
C ILE A 97 -12.88 11.47 11.85
N ARG A 98 -12.72 11.75 13.14
CA ARG A 98 -13.80 11.69 14.15
C ARG A 98 -14.13 13.07 14.76
N ASN A 99 -14.16 14.12 13.95
CA ASN A 99 -14.85 15.38 14.26
C ASN A 99 -16.04 15.56 13.32
#